data_AF-A0A2S8PPH4-F1
#
_entry.id   AF-A0A2S8PPH4-F1
#
_cell.length_a   1.000
_cell.length_b   1.000
_cell.length_c   1.000
_cell.angle_alpha   90.00
_cell.angle_beta   90.00
_cell.angle_gamma   90.00
#
_symmetry.space_group_name_H-M   'P 1'
#
loop_
_entity.id
_entity.type
_entity.pdbx_description
1 polymer ?
#
loop_
_entity_poly.entity_id
_entity_poly.type
_entity_poly.pdbx_seq_one_letter_code
_entity_poly.pdbx_strand_id
1 'polypeptide(L)'
;LWVTGKDIYVSSDHLSSGSVLYDDLGLAKPKLVEELSKTGTVSWNQVSLEKFAQMDADYLFIVNSRGVSKDELLKDPVWANIPAVKEGHVYEFDDHSSWLYSGTIANTQIIDDVLSNVVK
;
A
#
# COMPACT_ATOMS: atom_id res chain seq x y z
N LEU A 1 0.66 1.33 0.85
CA LEU A 1 0.74 1.36 2.33
C LEU A 1 1.80 2.34 2.75
N TRP A 2 1.60 3.05 3.86
CA TRP A 2 2.63 3.85 4.50
C TRP A 2 2.81 3.36 5.94
N VAL A 3 4.04 3.01 6.31
CA VAL A 3 4.34 2.40 7.60
C VAL A 3 5.25 3.31 8.39
N THR A 4 4.79 3.78 9.55
CA THR A 4 5.52 4.71 10.43
C THR A 4 5.51 4.19 11.86
N GLY A 5 6.68 3.98 12.47
CA GLY A 5 6.73 3.48 13.85
C GLY A 5 5.98 2.15 14.00
N LYS A 6 4.84 2.13 14.71
CA LYS A 6 3.98 0.94 14.86
C LYS A 6 2.69 1.01 14.02
N ASP A 7 2.46 2.15 13.37
CA ASP A 7 1.22 2.44 12.68
C ASP A 7 1.34 2.10 11.20
N ILE A 8 0.23 1.60 10.66
CA ILE A 8 0.07 1.29 9.24
C ILE A 8 -1.06 2.17 8.72
N TYR A 9 -0.78 2.86 7.62
CA TYR A 9 -1.73 3.69 6.90
C TYR A 9 -1.99 3.09 5.53
N VAL A 10 -3.27 3.10 5.16
CA VAL A 10 -3.76 2.63 3.87
C VAL A 10 -4.18 3.85 3.06
N SER A 11 -3.75 3.91 1.80
CA SER A 11 -4.18 5.00 0.92
C SER A 11 -5.67 4.85 0.60
N SER A 12 -6.40 5.97 0.56
CA SER A 12 -7.81 6.00 0.16
C SER A 12 -7.99 5.45 -1.26
N ASP A 13 -9.08 4.74 -1.53
CA ASP A 13 -9.36 4.12 -2.83
C ASP A 13 -9.65 5.11 -3.96
N HIS A 14 -9.85 6.39 -3.64
CA HIS A 14 -10.20 7.45 -4.60
C HIS A 14 -9.30 8.69 -4.47
N LEU A 15 -8.22 8.63 -3.68
CA LEU A 15 -7.26 9.73 -3.53
C LEU A 15 -5.83 9.22 -3.65
N SER A 16 -4.92 10.12 -4.04
CA SER A 16 -3.47 9.86 -4.10
C SER A 16 -3.14 8.59 -4.89
N SER A 17 -2.31 7.69 -4.34
CA SER A 17 -1.93 6.46 -5.05
C SER A 17 -3.12 5.51 -5.26
N GLY A 18 -4.17 5.55 -4.44
CA GLY A 18 -5.33 4.70 -4.66
C GLY A 18 -6.13 5.04 -5.91
N SER A 19 -6.33 6.33 -6.24
CA SER A 19 -7.01 6.67 -7.50
C SER A 19 -6.22 6.18 -8.72
N VAL A 20 -4.88 6.24 -8.66
CA VAL A 20 -4.02 5.72 -9.73
C VAL A 20 -4.15 4.20 -9.84
N LEU A 21 -4.08 3.48 -8.72
CA LEU A 21 -4.17 2.02 -8.72
C LEU A 21 -5.54 1.52 -9.20
N TYR A 22 -6.63 2.11 -8.72
CA TYR A 22 -7.95 1.54 -8.89
C TYR A 22 -8.76 2.17 -10.03
N ASP A 23 -8.59 3.47 -10.28
CA ASP A 23 -9.34 4.16 -11.34
C ASP A 23 -8.52 4.18 -12.64
N ASP A 24 -7.24 4.57 -12.59
CA ASP A 24 -6.40 4.66 -13.80
C ASP A 24 -5.91 3.29 -14.31
N LEU A 25 -5.45 2.43 -13.40
CA LEU A 25 -4.92 1.09 -13.73
C LEU A 25 -5.96 -0.02 -13.64
N GLY A 26 -7.12 0.24 -13.04
CA GLY A 26 -8.24 -0.71 -12.96
C GLY A 26 -7.98 -1.93 -12.07
N LEU A 27 -7.06 -1.83 -11.10
CA LEU A 27 -6.81 -2.91 -10.14
C LEU A 27 -8.04 -3.14 -9.24
N ALA A 28 -8.20 -4.38 -8.78
CA ALA A 28 -9.25 -4.69 -7.81
C ALA A 28 -8.96 -4.04 -6.45
N LYS A 29 -9.98 -3.44 -5.85
CA LYS A 29 -9.92 -2.82 -4.53
C LYS A 29 -10.05 -3.89 -3.44
N PRO A 30 -9.10 -4.03 -2.50
CA PRO A 30 -9.32 -4.85 -1.32
C PRO A 30 -10.47 -4.28 -0.47
N LYS A 31 -11.32 -5.15 0.09
CA LYS A 31 -12.47 -4.74 0.92
C LYS A 31 -12.09 -3.78 2.05
N LEU A 32 -10.94 -4.03 2.70
CA LEU A 32 -10.43 -3.20 3.78
C LEU A 32 -10.15 -1.76 3.31
N VAL A 33 -9.65 -1.58 2.09
CA VAL A 33 -9.39 -0.26 1.50
C VAL A 33 -10.72 0.46 1.25
N GLU A 34 -11.72 -0.23 0.68
CA GLU A 34 -13.05 0.35 0.45
C GLU A 34 -13.73 0.78 1.76
N GLU A 35 -13.65 -0.05 2.80
CA GLU A 35 -14.22 0.25 4.11
C GLU A 35 -13.57 1.48 4.75
N LEU A 36 -12.24 1.55 4.74
CA LEU A 36 -11.50 2.69 5.29
C LEU A 36 -11.85 3.97 4.53
N SER A 37 -11.93 3.90 3.21
CA SER A 37 -12.18 5.07 2.34
C SER A 37 -13.61 5.58 2.40
N LYS A 38 -14.59 4.73 2.74
CA LYS A 38 -15.98 5.17 3.01
C LYS A 38 -16.09 6.05 4.26
N THR A 39 -15.24 5.79 5.25
CA THR A 39 -15.27 6.49 6.53
C THR A 39 -14.24 7.62 6.63
N GLY A 40 -13.17 7.53 5.86
CA GLY A 40 -12.05 8.45 5.87
C GLY A 40 -12.18 9.54 4.81
N THR A 41 -11.94 10.79 5.19
CA THR A 41 -11.93 11.94 4.27
C THR A 41 -10.52 12.36 3.85
N VAL A 42 -9.50 11.58 4.23
CA VAL A 42 -8.09 11.90 4.03
C VAL A 42 -7.41 10.84 3.17
N SER A 43 -6.33 11.23 2.48
CA SER A 43 -5.58 10.33 1.59
C SER A 43 -4.98 9.11 2.28
N TRP A 44 -4.73 9.17 3.58
CA TRP A 44 -4.09 8.12 4.37
C TRP A 44 -4.90 7.82 5.62
N ASN A 45 -5.43 6.60 5.69
CA ASN A 45 -6.28 6.15 6.77
C ASN A 45 -5.53 5.13 7.62
N GLN A 46 -5.40 5.42 8.92
CA GLN A 46 -4.78 4.48 9.86
C GLN A 46 -5.66 3.24 9.99
N VAL A 47 -5.04 2.07 9.97
CA VAL A 47 -5.73 0.78 10.14
C VAL A 47 -5.24 0.09 11.40
N SER A 48 -6.16 -0.55 12.14
CA SER A 48 -5.76 -1.39 13.28
C SER A 48 -5.04 -2.65 12.79
N LEU A 49 -4.08 -3.15 13.57
CA LEU A 49 -3.32 -4.36 13.21
C LEU A 49 -4.23 -5.59 13.03
N GLU A 50 -5.29 -5.70 13.82
CA GLU A 50 -6.26 -6.81 13.71
C GLU A 50 -7.00 -6.83 12.37
N LYS A 51 -7.37 -5.64 11.86
CA LYS A 51 -7.98 -5.52 10.53
C LYS A 51 -6.94 -5.71 9.44
N PHE A 52 -5.75 -5.15 9.64
CA PHE A 52 -4.65 -5.27 8.69
C PHE A 52 -4.20 -6.72 8.48
N ALA A 53 -4.16 -7.53 9.53
CA ALA A 53 -3.82 -8.95 9.45
C ALA A 53 -4.82 -9.78 8.61
N GLN A 54 -6.01 -9.23 8.35
CA GLN A 54 -7.05 -9.82 7.50
C GLN A 54 -7.01 -9.25 6.07
N MET A 55 -5.98 -8.46 5.73
CA MET A 55 -5.81 -7.92 4.38
C MET A 55 -5.71 -9.07 3.37
N ASP A 56 -6.60 -9.02 2.39
CA ASP A 56 -6.64 -9.90 1.25
C ASP A 56 -6.22 -9.11 0.01
N ALA A 57 -4.93 -9.22 -0.34
CA ALA A 57 -4.32 -8.49 -1.44
C ALA A 57 -3.21 -9.33 -2.06
N ASP A 58 -3.17 -9.35 -3.39
CA ASP A 58 -2.17 -10.09 -4.18
C ASP A 58 -0.83 -9.36 -4.29
N TYR A 59 -0.84 -8.02 -4.17
CA TYR A 59 0.34 -7.17 -4.24
C TYR A 59 0.33 -6.13 -3.13
N LEU A 60 1.50 -5.87 -2.55
CA LEU A 60 1.71 -4.80 -1.58
C LEU A 60 2.78 -3.83 -2.05
N PHE A 61 2.40 -2.56 -2.14
CA PHE A 61 3.31 -1.43 -2.33
C PHE A 61 3.45 -0.71 -0.99
N ILE A 62 4.65 -0.68 -0.44
CA ILE A 62 4.92 -0.22 0.92
C ILE A 62 5.92 0.92 0.90
N VAL A 63 5.52 2.08 1.40
CA VAL A 63 6.48 3.11 1.81
C VAL A 63 6.89 2.84 3.24
N ASN A 64 8.16 2.48 3.44
CA ASN A 64 8.70 2.11 4.75
C ASN A 64 9.44 3.29 5.39
N SER A 65 8.78 3.96 6.34
CA SER A 65 9.37 5.05 7.14
C SER A 65 9.77 4.59 8.56
N ARG A 66 9.90 3.28 8.80
CA ARG A 66 10.34 2.75 10.12
C ARG A 66 11.87 2.73 10.29
N GLY A 67 12.62 2.89 9.20
CA GLY A 67 14.09 2.79 9.23
C GLY A 67 14.60 1.37 9.50
N VAL A 68 13.77 0.34 9.26
CA VAL A 68 14.15 -1.08 9.28
C VAL A 68 14.06 -1.64 7.86
N SER A 69 14.76 -2.74 7.55
CA SER A 69 14.64 -3.37 6.23
C SER A 69 13.25 -3.99 6.02
N LYS A 70 12.85 -4.20 4.76
CA LYS A 70 11.66 -5.00 4.40
C LYS A 70 11.63 -6.35 5.10
N ASP A 71 12.74 -7.09 5.10
CA ASP A 71 12.81 -8.40 5.75
C ASP A 71 12.54 -8.31 7.25
N GLU A 72 13.02 -7.27 7.92
CA GLU A 72 12.74 -7.05 9.34
C GLU A 72 11.29 -6.63 9.58
N LEU A 73 10.72 -5.80 8.69
CA LEU A 73 9.32 -5.41 8.74
C LEU A 73 8.39 -6.62 8.60
N LEU A 74 8.67 -7.49 7.63
CA LEU A 74 7.84 -8.65 7.29
C LEU A 74 7.98 -9.82 8.29
N LYS A 75 8.92 -9.77 9.23
CA LYS A 75 8.98 -10.71 10.37
C LYS A 75 7.82 -10.53 11.35
N ASP A 76 7.18 -9.37 11.37
CA ASP A 76 6.02 -9.14 12.24
C ASP A 76 4.86 -10.06 11.82
N PRO A 77 4.28 -10.86 12.74
CA PRO A 77 3.21 -11.82 12.43
C PRO A 77 1.98 -11.19 11.77
N VAL A 78 1.76 -9.88 11.91
CA VAL A 78 0.66 -9.18 11.27
C VAL A 78 0.69 -9.29 9.73
N TRP A 79 1.87 -9.46 9.13
CA TRP A 79 2.05 -9.58 7.68
C TRP A 79 1.91 -11.03 7.18
N ALA A 80 2.13 -12.01 8.07
CA ALA A 80 2.35 -13.41 7.68
C ALA A 80 1.16 -14.06 6.96
N ASN A 81 -0.06 -13.58 7.19
CA ASN A 81 -1.26 -14.14 6.59
C ASN A 81 -1.62 -13.55 5.23
N ILE A 82 -1.03 -12.41 4.86
CA ILE A 82 -1.39 -11.67 3.65
C ILE A 82 -0.88 -12.42 2.41
N PRO A 83 -1.72 -12.69 1.39
CA PRO A 83 -1.32 -13.43 0.19
C PRO A 83 -0.08 -12.84 -0.49
N ALA A 84 -0.03 -11.52 -0.69
CA ALA A 84 1.13 -10.82 -1.26
C ALA A 84 2.46 -11.12 -0.54
N VAL A 85 2.44 -11.30 0.78
CA VAL A 85 3.66 -11.59 1.56
C VAL A 85 4.11 -13.02 1.32
N LYS A 86 3.16 -13.96 1.26
CA LYS A 86 3.43 -15.38 1.00
C LYS A 86 3.98 -15.62 -0.41
N GLU A 87 3.44 -14.90 -1.39
CA GLU A 87 3.86 -14.99 -2.79
C GLU A 87 5.07 -14.08 -3.12
N GLY A 88 5.59 -13.33 -2.15
CA GLY A 88 6.75 -12.45 -2.35
C GLY A 88 6.47 -11.19 -3.17
N HIS A 89 5.20 -10.85 -3.38
CA HIS A 89 4.71 -9.68 -4.11
C HIS A 89 4.69 -8.42 -3.22
N VAL A 90 5.81 -8.16 -2.54
CA VAL A 90 5.99 -7.00 -1.66
C VAL A 90 7.08 -6.09 -2.19
N TYR A 91 6.65 -4.91 -2.65
CA TYR A 91 7.50 -3.86 -3.20
C TYR A 91 7.64 -2.74 -2.17
N GLU A 92 8.88 -2.49 -1.77
CA GLU A 92 9.24 -1.46 -0.79
C GLU A 92 9.79 -0.23 -1.49
N PHE A 93 9.40 0.94 -0.99
CA PHE A 93 9.89 2.24 -1.39
C PHE A 93 10.30 3.04 -0.14
N ASP A 94 11.20 4.00 -0.33
CA ASP A 94 11.65 4.91 0.73
C ASP A 94 10.61 5.99 1.07
N ASP A 95 10.87 6.75 2.14
CA ASP A 95 10.02 7.82 2.64
C ASP A 95 10.02 9.11 1.81
N HIS A 96 10.81 9.16 0.73
CA HIS A 96 10.79 10.23 -0.27
C HIS A 96 10.05 9.82 -1.56
N SER A 97 9.48 8.62 -1.57
CA SER A 97 8.81 8.04 -2.72
C SER A 97 7.60 8.84 -3.19
N SER A 98 7.39 8.82 -4.52
CA SER A 98 6.21 9.36 -5.21
C SER A 98 4.90 8.84 -4.64
N TRP A 99 4.91 7.65 -4.05
CA TRP A 99 3.78 6.97 -3.45
C TRP A 99 3.14 7.72 -2.26
N LEU A 100 3.86 8.66 -1.64
CA LEU A 100 3.33 9.58 -0.61
C LEU A 100 2.71 10.87 -1.17
N TYR A 101 2.89 11.12 -2.46
CA TYR A 101 2.48 12.35 -3.13
C TYR A 101 1.39 12.08 -4.18
N SER A 102 0.88 13.15 -4.76
CA SER A 102 -0.10 13.11 -5.84
C SER A 102 0.16 14.24 -6.83
N GLY A 103 -0.10 13.99 -8.10
CA GLY A 103 0.15 14.93 -9.19
C GLY A 103 0.81 14.22 -10.37
N THR A 104 0.86 14.87 -11.53
CA THR A 104 1.23 14.20 -12.80
C THR A 104 2.52 13.41 -12.70
N ILE A 105 3.60 13.99 -12.15
CA ILE A 105 4.90 13.32 -12.05
C ILE A 105 4.83 12.12 -11.11
N ALA A 106 4.26 12.29 -9.92
CA ALA A 106 4.16 11.23 -8.93
C ALA A 106 3.27 10.08 -9.45
N ASN A 107 2.14 10.40 -10.07
CA ASN A 107 1.20 9.43 -10.62
C ASN A 107 1.86 8.63 -11.76
N THR A 108 2.63 9.28 -12.65
CA THR A 108 3.39 8.58 -13.70
C THR A 108 4.40 7.60 -13.08
N GLN A 109 5.14 8.01 -12.06
CA GLN A 109 6.10 7.13 -11.39
C GLN A 109 5.42 5.92 -10.72
N ILE A 110 4.26 6.13 -10.08
CA ILE A 110 3.45 5.04 -9.50
C ILE A 110 3.02 4.05 -10.60
N ILE A 111 2.57 4.55 -11.75
CA ILE A 111 2.19 3.70 -12.89
C ILE A 111 3.39 2.88 -13.38
N ASP A 112 4.53 3.52 -13.58
CA ASP A 112 5.76 2.87 -14.04
C ASP A 112 6.22 1.77 -13.06
N ASP A 113 6.13 2.04 -11.76
CA ASP A 113 6.45 1.08 -10.70
C ASP A 113 5.51 -0.13 -10.75
N VAL A 114 4.21 0.09 -10.91
CA VAL A 114 3.23 -1.01 -11.02
C VAL A 114 3.51 -1.86 -12.25
N LEU A 115 3.68 -1.23 -13.42
CA LEU A 115 3.92 -1.95 -14.68
C LEU A 115 5.21 -2.77 -14.61
N SER A 116 6.27 -2.22 -14.04
CA SER A 116 7.58 -2.89 -13.94
C SER A 116 7.58 -4.09 -12.99
N ASN A 117 6.66 -4.11 -12.03
CA ASN A 117 6.64 -5.11 -10.96
C ASN A 117 5.55 -6.17 -11.12
N VAL A 118 4.39 -5.79 -11.68
CA VAL A 118 3.20 -6.65 -11.78
C VAL A 118 3.09 -7.35 -13.14
N VAL A 119 3.54 -6.72 -14.23
CA VAL A 119 3.31 -7.20 -15.60
C VAL A 119 4.49 -8.04 -16.14
N LYS A 120 5.14 -8.84 -15.28
CA LYS A 120 6.28 -9.68 -15.69
C LYS A 120 5.87 -11.00 -16.32
#